data_AF-A0A0L6WRV5-F1
#
_entry.id   AF-A0A0L6WRV5-F1
#
_cell.length_a   1.000
_cell.length_b   1.000
_cell.length_c   1.000
_cell.angle_alpha   90.00
_cell.angle_beta   90.00
_cell.angle_gamma   90.00
#
_symmetry.space_group_name_H-M   'P 1'
#
loop_
_entity.id
_entity.type
_entity.pdbx_description
1 polymer ?
#
loop_
_entity_poly.entity_id
_entity_poly.type
_entity_poly.pdbx_seq_one_letter_code
_entity_poly.pdbx_strand_id
1 'polypeptide(L)'
;MFELTKMNLSQMGYKLRKHIGKALKVRSQAIRNSLDKYSAAACSLSPPNPELSWDLIVESAFLADFDLLSDTREGVHECPWAAPAAQIMMNKFFKIQHAREEIDYLNVEI
;
A
#
# COMPACT_ATOMS: atom_id res chain seq x y z
N MET A 1 11.13 -21.00 12.85
CA MET A 1 11.20 -22.38 12.30
C MET A 1 9.80 -23.00 12.08
N PHE A 2 8.74 -22.21 11.87
CA PHE A 2 7.36 -22.74 11.74
C PHE A 2 6.69 -22.38 10.40
N GLU A 3 7.08 -21.25 9.78
CA GLU A 3 6.52 -20.82 8.49
C GLU A 3 6.95 -21.69 7.28
N LEU A 4 8.15 -22.27 7.33
CA LEU A 4 8.65 -23.12 6.23
C LEU A 4 7.94 -24.47 6.14
N THR A 5 7.28 -24.91 7.21
CA THR A 5 6.54 -26.18 7.27
C THR A 5 5.11 -26.03 6.76
N LYS A 6 4.56 -24.81 6.78
CA LYS A 6 3.18 -24.48 6.39
C LYS A 6 3.01 -24.30 4.88
N MET A 7 4.08 -23.85 4.21
CA MET A 7 4.23 -24.00 2.76
C MET A 7 4.78 -25.40 2.46
N ASN A 8 4.25 -26.11 1.47
CA ASN A 8 4.71 -27.44 0.97
C ASN A 8 6.18 -27.48 0.45
N LEU A 9 7.14 -26.83 1.14
CA LEU A 9 8.55 -26.71 0.81
C LEU A 9 9.36 -27.96 1.15
N SER A 10 8.78 -28.91 1.89
CA SER A 10 9.40 -30.21 2.20
C SER A 10 9.56 -31.08 0.94
N GLN A 11 8.66 -30.96 -0.03
CA GLN A 11 8.68 -31.70 -1.31
C GLN A 11 9.44 -30.99 -2.44
N MET A 12 9.83 -29.71 -2.26
CA MET A 12 10.59 -28.96 -3.26
C MET A 12 12.10 -29.21 -3.12
N GLY A 13 12.74 -29.60 -4.24
CA GLY A 13 14.19 -29.80 -4.31
C GLY A 13 14.99 -28.56 -3.90
N TYR A 14 16.17 -28.77 -3.31
CA TYR A 14 17.05 -27.72 -2.78
C TYR A 14 17.29 -26.54 -3.74
N LYS A 15 17.43 -26.81 -5.04
CA LYS A 15 17.59 -25.78 -6.08
C LYS A 15 16.41 -24.81 -6.10
N LEU A 16 15.17 -25.31 -6.04
CA LEU A 16 13.97 -24.48 -6.06
C LEU A 16 13.85 -23.62 -4.80
N ARG A 17 14.17 -24.17 -3.62
CA ARG A 17 14.26 -23.38 -2.38
C ARG A 17 15.28 -22.24 -2.48
N LYS A 18 16.44 -22.49 -3.09
CA LYS A 18 17.47 -21.46 -3.33
C LYS A 18 16.98 -20.37 -4.29
N HIS A 19 16.24 -20.75 -5.34
CA HIS A 19 15.65 -19.79 -6.27
C HIS A 19 14.60 -18.91 -5.60
N ILE A 20 13.70 -19.49 -4.79
CA ILE A 20 12.70 -18.73 -4.02
C ILE A 20 13.40 -17.76 -3.06
N GLY A 21 14.40 -18.22 -2.29
CA GLY A 21 15.16 -17.35 -1.40
C GLY A 21 15.85 -16.19 -2.12
N LYS A 22 16.43 -16.45 -3.31
CA LYS A 22 17.04 -15.41 -4.14
C LYS A 22 16.00 -14.40 -4.64
N ALA A 23 14.85 -14.88 -5.11
CA ALA A 23 13.77 -14.03 -5.61
C ALA A 23 13.22 -13.13 -4.49
N LEU A 24 13.02 -13.67 -3.29
CA LEU A 24 12.58 -12.90 -2.12
C LEU A 24 13.60 -11.82 -1.74
N LYS A 25 14.89 -12.15 -1.75
CA LYS A 25 15.95 -11.16 -1.47
C LYS A 25 15.96 -10.03 -2.49
N VAL A 26 15.86 -10.36 -3.79
CA VAL A 26 15.83 -9.36 -4.87
C VAL A 26 14.59 -8.47 -4.73
N ARG A 27 13.43 -9.06 -4.47
CA ARG A 27 12.18 -8.30 -4.27
C ARG A 27 12.26 -7.38 -3.05
N SER A 28 12.77 -7.85 -1.91
CA SER A 28 12.97 -7.03 -0.71
C SER A 28 13.87 -5.83 -0.98
N GLN A 29 14.98 -6.03 -1.72
CA GLN A 29 15.85 -4.93 -2.09
C GLN A 29 15.17 -3.93 -3.03
N ALA A 30 14.37 -4.41 -4.00
CA ALA A 30 13.63 -3.55 -4.90
C ALA A 30 12.62 -2.65 -4.15
N ILE A 31 11.93 -3.20 -3.14
CA ILE A 31 11.00 -2.42 -2.31
C ILE A 31 11.75 -1.34 -1.52
N ARG A 32 12.88 -1.66 -0.88
CA ARG A 32 13.71 -0.66 -0.18
C ARG A 32 14.16 0.46 -1.11
N ASN A 33 14.70 0.12 -2.27
CA ASN A 33 15.14 1.12 -3.24
C ASN A 33 13.98 2.00 -3.74
N SER A 34 12.78 1.44 -3.86
CA SER A 34 11.58 2.20 -4.23
C SER A 34 11.15 3.14 -3.11
N LEU A 35 11.28 2.72 -1.85
CA LEU A 35 11.00 3.54 -0.68
C LEU A 35 11.95 4.72 -0.61
N ASP A 36 13.25 4.50 -0.76
CA ASP A 36 14.26 5.57 -0.72
C ASP A 36 13.98 6.65 -1.77
N LYS A 37 13.59 6.22 -2.99
CA LYS A 37 13.18 7.12 -4.06
C LYS A 37 11.91 7.90 -3.73
N TYR A 38 10.93 7.23 -3.13
CA TYR A 38 9.70 7.88 -2.71
C TYR A 38 9.98 8.93 -1.62
N SER A 39 10.73 8.57 -0.58
CA SER A 39 11.11 9.49 0.50
C SER A 39 11.87 10.70 -0.03
N ALA A 40 12.81 10.50 -0.96
CA ALA A 40 13.52 11.60 -1.61
C ALA A 40 12.57 12.55 -2.36
N ALA A 41 11.59 12.02 -3.08
CA ALA A 41 10.57 12.83 -3.75
C ALA A 41 9.61 13.50 -2.76
N ALA A 42 9.22 12.81 -1.69
CA ALA A 42 8.32 13.31 -0.66
C ALA A 42 8.92 14.51 0.10
N CYS A 43 10.24 14.52 0.34
CA CYS A 43 10.96 15.65 0.90
C CYS A 43 10.97 16.89 -0.01
N SER A 44 10.76 16.73 -1.31
CA SER A 44 10.72 17.84 -2.28
C SER A 44 9.34 18.51 -2.39
N LEU A 45 8.32 18.00 -1.69
CA LEU A 45 6.98 18.57 -1.66
C LEU A 45 6.88 19.73 -0.65
N SER A 46 5.91 20.63 -0.85
CA SER A 46 5.59 21.71 0.08
C SER A 46 4.13 21.59 0.53
N PRO A 47 3.86 21.23 1.81
CA PRO A 47 4.82 20.96 2.88
C PRO A 47 5.56 19.62 2.69
N PRO A 48 6.77 19.47 3.25
CA PRO A 48 7.53 18.23 3.17
C PRO A 48 6.76 17.10 3.86
N ASN A 49 6.57 16.00 3.15
CA ASN A 49 5.93 14.82 3.74
C ASN A 49 6.91 14.10 4.68
N PRO A 50 6.42 13.50 5.79
CA PRO A 50 7.27 12.78 6.72
C PRO A 50 7.95 11.57 6.05
N GLU A 51 9.21 11.34 6.39
CA GLU A 51 9.99 10.24 5.85
C GLU A 51 9.41 8.89 6.29
N LEU A 52 9.18 7.99 5.32
CA LEU A 52 8.71 6.65 5.60
C LEU A 52 9.91 5.74 5.91
N SER A 53 10.02 5.31 7.18
CA SER A 53 10.99 4.31 7.59
C SER A 53 10.63 2.91 7.12
N TRP A 54 11.64 2.10 6.79
CA TRP A 54 11.48 0.69 6.47
C TRP A 54 10.80 -0.09 7.63
N ASP A 55 11.14 0.23 8.87
CA ASP A 55 10.60 -0.45 10.04
C ASP A 55 9.10 -0.21 10.18
N LEU A 56 8.66 1.03 9.94
CA LEU A 56 7.24 1.39 9.94
C LEU A 56 6.47 0.61 8.87
N ILE A 57 7.05 0.41 7.69
CA ILE A 57 6.41 -0.36 6.61
C ILE A 57 6.32 -1.83 6.96
N VAL A 58 7.36 -2.42 7.54
CA VAL A 58 7.35 -3.82 7.97
C VAL A 58 6.33 -4.04 9.08
N GLU A 59 6.26 -3.13 10.05
CA GLU A 59 5.29 -3.18 11.14
C GLU A 59 3.86 -2.98 10.60
N SER A 60 3.65 -2.03 9.71
CA SER A 60 2.35 -1.80 9.08
C SER A 60 1.90 -2.97 8.21
N ALA A 61 2.81 -3.61 7.48
CA ALA A 61 2.53 -4.81 6.69
C ALA A 61 2.18 -5.99 7.60
N PHE A 62 2.90 -6.16 8.71
CA PHE A 62 2.59 -7.17 9.71
C PHE A 62 1.20 -6.96 10.35
N LEU A 63 0.84 -5.70 10.66
CA LEU A 63 -0.48 -5.35 11.17
C LEU A 63 -1.58 -5.53 10.10
N ALA A 64 -1.29 -5.24 8.83
CA ALA A 64 -2.23 -5.43 7.73
C ALA A 64 -2.48 -6.92 7.42
N ASP A 65 -1.45 -7.77 7.56
CA ASP A 65 -1.57 -9.23 7.43
C ASP A 65 -2.22 -9.86 8.68
N PHE A 66 -2.48 -9.08 9.74
CA PHE A 66 -3.18 -9.54 10.92
C PHE A 66 -4.69 -9.54 10.68
N ASP A 67 -5.20 -10.68 10.20
CA ASP A 67 -6.61 -10.89 9.88
C ASP A 67 -7.59 -10.66 11.06
N LEU A 68 -7.10 -10.60 12.31
CA LEU A 68 -7.95 -10.19 13.43
C LEU A 68 -8.52 -8.77 13.22
N LEU A 69 -7.76 -7.87 12.58
CA LEU A 69 -8.25 -6.55 12.23
C LEU A 69 -9.23 -6.60 11.06
N SER A 70 -9.06 -7.54 10.11
CA SER A 70 -10.02 -7.82 9.05
C SER A 70 -11.36 -8.28 9.62
N ASP A 71 -11.37 -9.14 10.63
CA ASP A 71 -12.58 -9.64 11.31
C ASP A 71 -13.27 -8.56 12.16
N THR A 72 -12.54 -7.54 12.61
CA THR A 72 -13.12 -6.38 13.33
C THR A 72 -13.52 -5.21 12.43
N ARG A 73 -13.28 -5.28 11.12
CA ARG A 73 -13.85 -4.30 10.18
C ARG A 73 -15.36 -4.52 10.17
N GLU A 74 -16.08 -3.80 11.04
CA GLU A 74 -17.53 -3.67 10.99
C GLU A 74 -17.94 -3.38 9.55
N GLY A 75 -18.44 -4.40 8.85
CA GLY A 75 -19.05 -4.38 7.53
C GLY A 75 -18.73 -3.16 6.65
N VAL A 76 -17.47 -2.77 6.49
CA VAL A 76 -17.15 -1.54 5.72
C VAL A 76 -17.60 -1.72 4.27
N HIS A 77 -17.56 -2.96 3.80
CA HIS A 77 -18.09 -3.40 2.51
C HIS A 77 -19.63 -3.51 2.48
N GLU A 78 -20.29 -3.57 3.63
CA GLU A 78 -21.74 -3.57 3.80
C GLU A 78 -22.31 -2.16 3.93
N CYS A 79 -21.45 -1.15 4.13
CA CYS A 79 -21.88 0.23 4.19
C CYS A 79 -22.49 0.69 2.84
N PRO A 80 -23.58 1.47 2.84
CA PRO A 80 -24.24 1.91 1.60
C PRO A 80 -23.34 2.66 0.62
N TRP A 81 -22.31 3.36 1.13
CA TRP A 81 -21.34 4.10 0.32
C TRP A 81 -20.28 3.20 -0.33
N ALA A 82 -20.07 1.98 0.18
CA ALA A 82 -19.15 1.00 -0.38
C ALA A 82 -19.78 0.19 -1.53
N ALA A 83 -21.09 0.32 -1.76
CA ALA A 83 -21.76 -0.27 -2.91
C ALA A 83 -21.17 0.29 -4.23
N PRO A 84 -20.90 -0.55 -5.24
CA PRO A 84 -20.24 -0.11 -6.48
C PRO A 84 -20.94 1.07 -7.17
N ALA A 85 -22.28 1.10 -7.16
CA ALA A 85 -23.05 2.20 -7.72
C ALA A 85 -22.84 3.52 -6.96
N ALA A 86 -22.82 3.46 -5.63
CA ALA A 86 -22.56 4.62 -4.78
C ALA A 86 -21.13 5.14 -4.99
N GLN A 87 -20.15 4.24 -5.05
CA GLN A 87 -18.75 4.60 -5.30
C GLN A 87 -18.56 5.29 -6.66
N ILE A 88 -19.20 4.79 -7.73
CA ILE A 88 -19.16 5.43 -9.06
C ILE A 88 -19.79 6.81 -9.03
N MET A 89 -20.95 6.97 -8.38
CA MET A 89 -21.61 8.26 -8.24
C MET A 89 -20.76 9.25 -7.44
N MET A 90 -20.23 8.81 -6.32
CA MET A 90 -19.40 9.59 -5.41
C MET A 90 -18.12 10.07 -6.11
N ASN A 91 -17.43 9.18 -6.84
CA ASN A 91 -16.27 9.54 -7.66
C ASN A 91 -16.60 10.59 -8.72
N LYS A 92 -17.75 10.48 -9.40
CA LYS A 92 -18.19 11.49 -10.38
C LYS A 92 -18.48 12.83 -9.71
N PHE A 93 -19.16 12.81 -8.58
CA PHE A 93 -19.49 14.01 -7.81
C PHE A 93 -18.22 14.73 -7.34
N PHE A 94 -17.29 14.02 -6.71
CA PHE A 94 -16.04 14.62 -6.24
C PHE A 94 -15.14 15.09 -7.37
N LYS A 95 -15.11 14.41 -8.52
CA LYS A 95 -14.41 14.94 -9.71
C LYS A 95 -14.94 16.30 -10.14
N ILE A 96 -16.27 16.51 -10.10
CA ILE A 96 -16.87 17.81 -10.45
C ILE A 96 -16.53 18.86 -9.39
N GLN A 97 -16.57 18.50 -8.11
CA GLN A 97 -16.24 19.41 -7.02
C GLN A 97 -14.77 19.84 -7.07
N HIS A 98 -13.84 18.89 -7.19
CA HIS A 98 -12.42 19.18 -7.31
C HIS A 98 -12.10 19.98 -8.57
N ALA A 99 -12.76 19.71 -9.70
CA ALA A 99 -12.57 20.51 -10.92
C ALA A 99 -12.99 21.98 -10.72
N ARG A 100 -13.98 22.26 -9.87
CA ARG A 100 -14.37 23.64 -9.52
C ARG A 100 -13.35 24.29 -8.59
N GLU A 101 -12.90 23.55 -7.58
CA GLU A 101 -11.84 24.01 -6.67
C GLU A 101 -10.56 24.34 -7.44
N GLU A 102 -10.17 23.49 -8.39
CA GLU A 102 -8.98 23.66 -9.22
C GLU A 102 -9.05 24.92 -10.11
N ILE A 103 -10.24 25.31 -10.58
CA ILE A 103 -10.46 26.58 -11.29
C ILE A 103 -10.17 27.78 -10.39
N ASP A 104 -10.57 27.73 -9.11
CA ASP A 104 -10.32 28.81 -8.16
C ASP A 104 -8.83 28.88 -7.79
N TYR A 105 -8.15 27.74 -7.66
CA TYR A 105 -6.71 27.67 -7.35
C TYR A 105 -5.80 28.07 -8.52
N LEU A 106 -6.21 27.83 -9.77
CA LEU A 106 -5.43 28.16 -10.96
C LEU A 106 -4.99 29.63 -11.04
N ASN A 107 -5.72 30.56 -10.39
CA ASN A 107 -5.39 31.99 -10.38
C ASN A 107 -4.52 32.42 -9.19
N VAL A 108 -4.29 31.54 -8.21
CA VAL A 108 -3.47 31.81 -7.01
C VAL A 108 -2.02 31.35 -7.21
N GLU A 109 -1.77 30.41 -8.10
CA GLU A 109 -0.42 29.87 -8.41
C GLU A 109 0.34 30.62 -9.53
N ILE A 110 -0.12 31.80 -9.98
CA ILE A 110 0.57 32.67 -10.96
C ILE A 110 1.58 33.60 -10.26
#